data_AF-A0A5B6TR35-F1
#
_entry.id   AF-A0A5B6TR35-F1
#
_cell.length_a   1.000
_cell.length_b   1.000
_cell.length_c   1.000
_cell.angle_alpha   90.00
_cell.angle_beta   90.00
_cell.angle_gamma   90.00
#
_symmetry.space_group_name_H-M   'P 1'
#
loop_
_entity.id
_entity.type
_entity.pdbx_description
1 polymer ?
#
loop_
_entity_poly.entity_id
_entity_poly.type
_entity_poly.pdbx_seq_one_letter_code
_entity_poly.pdbx_strand_id
1 'polypeptide(L)' 'MIIALASSSGAFAKAVTGTIKSVDKKGDSITLSDGTTFKLPEGIEAETLKAGEKVVVTYSTTAAGKLKVSDIHQAK' A
#
# COMPACT_ATOMS: atom_id res chain seq x y z
N MET A 1 -30.45 23.55 18.23
CA MET A 1 -29.77 22.29 18.60
C MET A 1 -29.43 21.57 17.31
N ILE A 2 -28.21 21.74 16.78
CA ILE A 2 -27.64 20.82 15.77
C ILE A 2 -26.11 20.92 15.93
N ILE A 3 -25.54 20.03 16.75
CA ILE A 3 -24.09 19.78 16.72
C ILE A 3 -23.87 18.82 15.54
N ALA A 4 -23.38 19.36 14.43
CA ALA A 4 -22.89 18.58 13.32
C ALA A 4 -21.57 17.92 13.76
N LEU A 5 -21.64 16.66 14.17
CA LEU A 5 -20.46 15.81 14.28
C LEU A 5 -19.90 15.62 12.87
N ALA A 6 -18.98 16.50 12.49
CA ALA A 6 -18.13 16.27 11.34
C ALA A 6 -17.25 15.06 11.69
N SER A 7 -17.71 13.87 11.30
CA SER A 7 -16.94 12.64 11.35
C SER A 7 -15.76 12.80 10.40
N SER A 8 -14.68 13.42 10.88
CA SER A 8 -13.39 13.41 10.21
C SER A 8 -12.89 11.98 10.25
N SER A 9 -13.29 11.18 9.26
CA SER A 9 -12.66 9.91 8.95
C SER A 9 -11.25 10.22 8.45
N GLY A 10 -10.33 10.42 9.40
CA GLY A 10 -8.91 10.43 9.12
C GLY A 10 -8.57 9.10 8.45
N ALA A 11 -7.95 9.16 7.27
CA ALA A 11 -7.44 7.97 6.61
C ALA A 11 -6.31 7.38 7.47
N PHE A 12 -6.63 6.39 8.30
CA PHE A 12 -5.62 5.69 9.09
C PHE A 12 -4.70 4.91 8.14
N ALA A 13 -3.39 5.12 8.28
CA ALA A 13 -2.41 4.29 7.61
C ALA A 13 -2.40 2.90 8.25
N LYS A 14 -2.58 1.87 7.43
CA LYS A 14 -2.47 0.45 7.78
C LYS A 14 -1.17 -0.10 7.21
N ALA A 15 -0.47 -0.89 8.01
CA ALA A 15 0.68 -1.67 7.54
C ALA A 15 0.24 -3.11 7.28
N VAL A 16 0.80 -3.73 6.25
CA VAL A 16 0.70 -5.16 6.00
C VAL A 16 2.09 -5.72 5.72
N THR A 17 2.40 -6.85 6.33
CA THR A 17 3.63 -7.59 6.04
C THR A 17 3.28 -8.77 5.17
N GLY A 18 3.97 -8.92 4.03
CA GLY A 18 3.71 -10.03 3.11
C GLY A 18 4.92 -10.31 2.23
N THR A 19 4.87 -11.45 1.55
CA THR A 19 5.88 -11.83 0.58
C THR A 19 5.44 -11.38 -0.81
N ILE A 20 6.32 -10.73 -1.57
CA ILE A 20 6.05 -10.33 -2.95
C ILE A 20 5.91 -11.60 -3.79
N LYS A 21 4.76 -11.77 -4.45
CA LYS A 21 4.52 -12.83 -5.41
C LYS A 21 4.99 -12.44 -6.81
N SER A 22 4.70 -11.21 -7.23
CA SER A 22 5.09 -10.67 -8.54
C SER A 22 5.23 -9.16 -8.49
N VAL A 23 6.08 -8.64 -9.39
CA VAL A 23 6.31 -7.20 -9.57
C VAL A 23 5.98 -6.85 -11.02
N ASP A 24 5.06 -5.91 -11.21
CA ASP A 24 4.73 -5.34 -12.50
C ASP A 24 5.45 -3.99 -12.66
N LYS A 25 6.55 -4.01 -13.40
CA LYS A 25 7.37 -2.83 -13.69
C LYS A 25 6.74 -1.89 -14.73
N LYS A 26 5.75 -2.35 -15.50
CA LYS A 26 5.10 -1.52 -16.55
C LYS A 26 3.95 -0.71 -15.96
N GLY A 27 3.26 -1.29 -14.99
CA GLY A 27 2.12 -0.71 -14.30
C GLY A 27 2.45 -0.20 -12.91
N ASP A 28 3.72 -0.15 -12.52
CA ASP A 28 4.21 0.25 -11.19
C ASP A 28 3.39 -0.36 -10.07
N SER A 29 3.35 -1.69 -9.99
CA SER A 29 2.59 -2.37 -8.95
C SER A 29 3.26 -3.65 -8.48
N ILE A 30 2.93 -4.07 -7.26
CA ILE A 30 3.34 -5.36 -6.70
C ILE A 30 2.11 -6.15 -6.29
N THR A 31 2.21 -7.47 -6.41
CA THR A 31 1.22 -8.39 -5.86
C THR A 31 1.87 -9.19 -4.76
N LEU A 32 1.27 -9.18 -3.58
CA LEU A 32 1.71 -9.99 -2.45
C LEU A 32 1.16 -11.43 -2.55
N SER A 33 1.71 -12.32 -1.73
CA SER A 33 1.36 -13.75 -1.70
C SER A 33 -0.09 -14.03 -1.30
N ASP A 34 -0.73 -13.10 -0.60
CA ASP A 34 -2.16 -13.14 -0.25
C ASP A 34 -3.09 -12.77 -1.44
N GLY A 35 -2.52 -12.33 -2.56
CA GLY A 35 -3.24 -11.86 -3.75
C GLY A 35 -3.51 -10.35 -3.76
N THR A 36 -3.17 -9.62 -2.70
CA THR A 36 -3.36 -8.17 -2.63
C THR A 36 -2.40 -7.48 -3.59
N THR A 37 -2.93 -6.60 -4.44
CA THR A 37 -2.13 -5.80 -5.37
C THR A 37 -2.06 -4.35 -4.92
N PHE A 38 -0.85 -3.82 -4.83
CA PHE A 38 -0.57 -2.45 -4.43
C PHE A 38 0.08 -1.69 -5.58
N LYS A 39 -0.47 -0.52 -5.91
CA LYS A 39 0.16 0.40 -6.85
C LYS A 39 1.25 1.18 -6.12
N LEU A 40 2.44 1.14 -6.69
CA LEU A 40 3.61 1.86 -6.21
C LEU A 40 3.40 3.36 -6.45
N PRO A 41 3.67 4.21 -5.44
CA PRO A 41 3.67 5.65 -5.64
C PRO A 41 4.96 6.06 -6.35
N GLU A 42 4.96 7.26 -6.93
CA GLU A 42 6.19 7.80 -7.51
C GLU A 42 7.30 7.91 -6.45
N GLY A 43 8.52 7.56 -6.83
CA GLY A 43 9.68 7.50 -5.94
C GLY A 43 9.94 6.13 -5.30
N ILE A 44 9.03 5.16 -5.43
CA ILE A 44 9.34 3.75 -5.11
C ILE A 44 9.61 3.01 -6.41
N GLU A 45 10.86 2.62 -6.60
CA GLU A 45 11.27 1.90 -7.81
C GLU A 45 10.86 0.43 -7.71
N ALA A 46 9.98 -0.01 -8.60
CA ALA A 46 9.61 -1.43 -8.72
C ALA A 46 10.84 -2.34 -8.93
N GLU A 47 11.93 -1.79 -9.49
CA GLU A 47 13.14 -2.53 -9.81
C GLU A 47 13.96 -2.97 -8.61
N THR A 48 13.81 -2.28 -7.47
CA THR A 48 14.46 -2.64 -6.22
C THR A 48 13.73 -3.78 -5.51
N LEU A 49 12.51 -4.12 -5.96
CA LEU A 49 11.68 -5.17 -5.38
C LEU A 49 11.78 -6.46 -6.20
N LYS A 50 11.76 -7.60 -5.52
CA LYS A 50 11.82 -8.92 -6.15
C LYS A 50 10.77 -9.86 -5.60
N ALA A 51 10.25 -10.74 -6.46
CA ALA A 51 9.40 -11.84 -6.02
C ALA A 51 10.17 -12.75 -5.04
N GLY A 52 9.46 -13.22 -4.01
CA GLY A 52 10.03 -13.98 -2.89
C GLY A 52 10.47 -13.11 -1.71
N GLU A 53 10.53 -11.80 -1.87
CA GLU A 53 10.96 -10.90 -0.81
C GLU A 53 9.86 -10.58 0.19
N LYS A 54 10.20 -10.59 1.48
CA LYS A 54 9.27 -10.19 2.53
C LYS A 54 9.36 -8.68 2.74
N VAL A 55 8.23 -7.99 2.58
CA VAL A 55 8.15 -6.53 2.69
C VAL A 55 7.04 -6.11 3.65
N VAL A 56 7.20 -4.92 4.22
CA VAL A 56 6.16 -4.20 4.94
C VAL A 56 5.66 -3.08 4.04
N VAL A 57 4.37 -3.10 3.74
CA VAL A 57 3.69 -2.08 2.92
C VAL A 57 2.81 -1.25 3.84
N THR A 58 3.09 0.05 3.91
CA THR A 58 2.24 1.01 4.61
C THR A 58 1.34 1.72 3.61
N TYR A 59 0.03 1.62 3.80
CA TYR A 59 -0.96 2.18 2.89
C TYR A 59 -2.12 2.82 3.66
N SER A 60 -2.81 3.79 3.07
CA SER A 60 -4.03 4.35 3.60
C SER A 60 -5.16 4.26 2.58
N THR A 61 -6.40 4.20 3.06
CA THR A 61 -7.57 4.23 2.19
C THR A 61 -8.05 5.66 2.05
N THR A 62 -8.07 6.17 0.83
CA THR A 62 -8.63 7.49 0.53
C THR A 62 -10.14 7.52 0.75
N ALA A 63 -10.74 8.71 0.86
CA ALA A 63 -12.20 8.85 0.98
C ALA A 63 -12.98 8.21 -0.18
N ALA A 64 -12.33 8.01 -1.34
CA ALA A 64 -12.89 7.33 -2.51
C ALA A 64 -12.70 5.79 -2.48
N GLY A 65 -12.21 5.22 -1.38
CA GLY A 65 -11.98 3.77 -1.24
C GLY A 65 -10.70 3.25 -1.92
N LYS A 66 -9.88 4.12 -2.52
CA LYS A 66 -8.64 3.72 -3.18
C LYS A 66 -7.52 3.53 -2.16
N LEU A 67 -6.73 2.47 -2.32
CA LEU A 67 -5.51 2.23 -1.56
C LEU A 67 -4.39 3.15 -2.07
N LYS A 68 -3.82 3.95 -1.18
CA LYS A 68 -2.64 4.76 -1.42
C LYS A 68 -1.49 4.21 -0.61
N VAL A 69 -0.50 3.65 -1.28
CA VAL A 69 0.77 3.30 -0.63
C VAL A 69 1.51 4.57 -0.28
N SER A 70 2.09 4.58 0.92
CA SER A 70 2.93 5.68 1.41
C SER A 70 4.37 5.25 1.63
N ASP A 71 4.61 3.97 1.96
CA ASP A 71 5.95 3.46 2.24
C ASP A 71 6.03 1.95 1.97
N ILE A 72 7.18 1.49 1.46
CA ILE A 72 7.50 0.06 1.31
C ILE A 72 8.96 -0.14 1.67
N HIS A 73 9.21 -1.11 2.55
CA HIS A 73 10.57 -1.53 2.90
C HIS A 73 10.61 -3.04 3.14
N GLN A 74 11.81 -3.63 3.02
CA GLN A 74 12.02 -5.03 3.40
C GLN A 74 11.70 -5.23 4.88
N ALA A 75 10.98 -6.31 5.17
CA ALA A 75 10.79 -6.76 6.54
C ALA A 75 12.12 -7.34 7.04
N LYS A 76 12.71 -6.69 8.05
CA LYS A 76 13.93 -7.17 8.71
C LYS A 76 13.70 -8.46 9.49
#